data_AF-A0A9D8QZD3-F1
#
_entry.id   AF-A0A9D8QZD3-F1
#
_cell.length_a   1.000
_cell.length_b   1.000
_cell.length_c   1.000
_cell.angle_alpha   90.00
_cell.angle_beta   90.00
_cell.angle_gamma   90.00
#
_symmetry.space_group_name_H-M   'P 1'
#
loop_
_entity.id
_entity.type
_entity.pdbx_description
1 polymer ?
#
loop_
_entity_poly.entity_id
_entity_poly.type
_entity_poly.pdbx_seq_one_letter_code
_entity_poly.pdbx_strand_id
1 'polypeptide(L)'
;MFKRIAILLSVLLGALGQVFASEDSIRVTLLTCSPGQEVYQLYGHTAIRCQQPSQGLDAVFNYGVFDMSKPHFAWHFVLGQTDYMVQPIPWSYFTIDYERRGSSITEQELNLTQSEARKLTGLLIENCEPQNCEYRYSFLYKNCTTMVRDLVEQVIVGNIQYPDTLPHLSAREILHKYTAEHPWAQEGNDLLLGAEVDTIMSEHAAMFIPENMMTAFDGAFIRNGKGDMR
;
A
#
# COMPACT_ATOMS: atom_id res chain seq x y z
N MET A 1 24.69 46.15 36.45
CA MET A 1 24.94 44.72 36.15
C MET A 1 23.66 43.94 35.81
N PHE A 2 22.54 44.14 36.51
CA PHE A 2 21.29 43.37 36.27
C PHE A 2 20.62 43.54 34.88
N LYS A 3 20.75 44.70 34.22
CA LYS A 3 20.19 44.91 32.86
C LYS A 3 20.91 44.16 31.74
N ARG A 4 22.18 43.76 31.93
CA ARG A 4 22.94 43.00 30.92
C ARG A 4 22.67 41.49 30.99
N ILE A 5 22.31 40.97 32.17
CA ILE A 5 21.97 39.56 32.39
C ILE A 5 20.57 39.23 31.81
N ALA A 6 19.62 40.16 31.89
CA ALA A 6 18.28 39.99 31.32
C ALA A 6 18.28 39.87 29.78
N ILE A 7 19.19 40.59 29.10
CA ILE A 7 19.33 40.56 27.63
C ILE A 7 19.97 39.23 27.17
N LEU A 8 20.90 38.68 27.96
CA LEU A 8 21.52 37.38 27.71
C LEU A 8 20.54 36.20 27.91
N LEU A 9 19.61 36.29 28.88
CA LEU A 9 18.55 35.27 29.05
C LEU A 9 17.50 35.32 27.93
N SER A 10 17.15 36.49 27.40
CA SER A 10 16.20 36.61 26.29
C SER A 10 16.78 36.11 24.95
N VAL A 11 18.10 36.21 24.76
CA VAL A 11 18.77 35.66 23.56
C VAL A 11 18.90 34.13 23.64
N LEU A 12 19.09 33.55 24.83
CA LEU A 12 19.08 32.09 25.00
C LEU A 12 17.69 31.45 24.83
N LEU A 13 16.61 32.13 25.26
CA LEU A 13 15.24 31.65 25.01
C LEU A 13 14.83 31.78 23.54
N GLY A 14 15.33 32.81 22.83
CA GLY A 14 15.11 32.97 21.39
C GLY A 14 15.81 31.90 20.54
N ALA A 15 16.96 31.39 21.00
CA ALA A 15 17.71 30.33 20.34
C ALA A 15 17.11 28.92 20.55
N LEU A 16 16.41 28.69 21.67
CA LEU A 16 15.63 27.45 21.88
C LEU A 16 14.34 27.42 21.06
N GLY A 17 13.76 28.58 20.74
CA GLY A 17 12.59 28.72 19.87
C GLY A 17 12.91 28.59 18.37
N GLN A 18 14.18 28.45 17.97
CA GLN A 18 14.59 28.14 16.60
C GLN A 18 14.76 26.63 16.36
N VAL A 19 14.50 25.79 17.37
CA VAL A 19 14.28 24.34 17.21
C VAL A 19 12.82 24.07 16.86
N PHE A 20 12.21 24.90 16.01
CA PHE A 20 11.19 24.37 15.13
C PHE A 20 11.98 23.57 14.10
N ALA A 21 12.08 22.26 14.33
CA ALA A 21 12.50 21.34 13.28
C ALA A 21 11.75 21.77 12.01
N SER A 22 12.49 22.13 10.97
CA SER A 22 11.94 22.13 9.62
C SER A 22 11.31 20.76 9.45
N GLU A 23 9.98 20.64 9.55
CA GLU A 23 9.30 19.39 9.22
C GLU A 23 9.72 19.07 7.79
N ASP A 24 10.53 18.03 7.62
CA ASP A 24 10.83 17.53 6.31
C ASP A 24 9.56 16.97 5.67
N SER A 25 9.58 16.90 4.34
CA SER A 25 8.46 16.37 3.58
C SER A 25 8.29 14.89 3.85
N ILE A 26 7.07 14.46 4.18
CA ILE A 26 6.67 13.06 4.13
C ILE A 26 6.79 12.58 2.69
N ARG A 27 7.60 11.54 2.47
CA ARG A 27 7.70 10.80 1.22
C ARG A 27 6.83 9.55 1.34
N VAL A 28 5.96 9.33 0.36
CA VAL A 28 5.09 8.16 0.31
C VAL A 28 5.39 7.38 -0.96
N THR A 29 5.66 6.09 -0.78
CA THR A 29 6.09 5.20 -1.85
C THR A 29 5.17 3.99 -1.91
N LEU A 30 4.61 3.72 -3.09
CA LEU A 30 3.96 2.45 -3.40
C LEU A 30 5.04 1.38 -3.58
N LEU A 31 4.88 0.27 -2.86
CA LEU A 31 5.77 -0.89 -2.96
C LEU A 31 5.08 -2.00 -3.74
N THR A 32 5.72 -2.45 -4.81
CA THR A 32 5.28 -3.62 -5.59
C THR A 32 6.32 -4.72 -5.44
N CYS A 33 5.95 -5.80 -4.77
CA CYS A 33 6.83 -6.93 -4.52
C CYS A 33 6.54 -8.06 -5.50
N SER A 34 7.59 -8.66 -6.07
CA SER A 34 7.43 -9.70 -7.08
C SER A 34 6.71 -10.94 -6.53
N PRO A 35 6.06 -11.74 -7.41
CA PRO A 35 5.60 -13.08 -7.08
C PRO A 35 6.66 -13.96 -6.40
N GLY A 36 6.19 -14.91 -5.60
CA GLY A 36 6.99 -15.95 -4.96
C GLY A 36 6.50 -17.36 -5.28
N GLN A 37 6.96 -18.34 -4.51
CA GLN A 37 6.71 -19.77 -4.76
C GLN A 37 5.55 -20.33 -3.94
N GLU A 38 5.23 -19.71 -2.80
CA GLU A 38 4.12 -20.14 -1.94
C GLU A 38 2.78 -19.69 -2.53
N VAL A 39 1.71 -20.46 -2.28
CA VAL A 39 0.37 -20.20 -2.85
C VAL A 39 -0.15 -18.78 -2.58
N TYR A 40 0.14 -18.23 -1.41
CA TYR A 40 -0.27 -16.88 -1.01
C TYR A 40 0.67 -15.78 -1.53
N GLN A 41 1.74 -16.15 -2.24
CA GLN A 41 2.74 -15.24 -2.82
C GLN A 41 2.69 -15.20 -4.36
N LEU A 42 1.88 -16.05 -5.00
CA LEU A 42 1.89 -16.22 -6.47
C LEU A 42 1.54 -14.94 -7.23
N TYR A 43 0.77 -14.03 -6.63
CA TYR A 43 0.29 -12.80 -7.28
C TYR A 43 1.17 -11.58 -6.99
N GLY A 44 2.25 -11.76 -6.23
CA GLY A 44 3.04 -10.65 -5.69
C GLY A 44 2.37 -10.00 -4.48
N HIS A 45 2.85 -8.81 -4.11
CA HIS A 45 2.33 -8.08 -2.96
C HIS A 45 2.40 -6.57 -3.14
N THR A 46 1.42 -5.86 -2.58
CA THR A 46 1.43 -4.39 -2.49
C THR A 46 1.52 -3.96 -1.04
N ALA A 47 2.40 -3.01 -0.77
CA ALA A 47 2.48 -2.30 0.49
C ALA A 47 2.72 -0.81 0.25
N ILE A 48 2.62 0.02 1.29
CA ILE A 48 2.89 1.45 1.18
C ILE A 48 3.88 1.89 2.25
N ARG A 49 4.93 2.60 1.85
CA ARG A 49 5.98 3.10 2.73
C ARG A 49 5.78 4.58 2.97
N CYS A 50 5.89 5.01 4.23
CA CYS A 50 5.96 6.42 4.60
C CYS A 50 7.31 6.71 5.26
N GLN A 51 7.96 7.78 4.81
CA GLN A 51 9.24 8.23 5.35
C GLN A 51 9.14 9.70 5.76
N GLN A 52 9.58 10.01 6.98
CA GLN A 52 9.72 11.35 7.49
C GLN A 52 10.91 11.38 8.48
N PRO A 53 12.15 11.58 7.99
CA PRO A 53 13.36 11.54 8.81
C PRO A 53 13.33 12.46 10.04
N SER A 54 12.75 13.67 9.95
CA SER A 54 12.65 14.60 11.08
C SER A 54 11.82 14.08 12.25
N GLN A 55 10.91 13.12 11.99
CA GLN A 55 10.08 12.46 13.00
C GLN A 55 10.53 11.01 13.27
N GLY A 56 11.62 10.55 12.64
CA GLY A 56 12.09 9.17 12.75
C GLY A 56 11.15 8.13 12.13
N LEU A 57 10.25 8.54 11.24
CA LEU A 57 9.33 7.64 10.55
C LEU A 57 10.02 7.02 9.33
N ASP A 58 10.10 5.69 9.30
CA ASP A 58 10.41 4.90 8.10
C ASP A 58 9.70 3.55 8.22
N ALA A 59 8.42 3.56 7.89
CA ALA A 59 7.52 2.44 8.13
C ALA A 59 6.83 2.00 6.84
N VAL A 60 6.68 0.68 6.70
CA VAL A 60 5.87 0.03 5.68
C VAL A 60 4.57 -0.40 6.32
N PHE A 61 3.45 0.06 5.76
CA PHE A 61 2.11 -0.39 6.13
C PHE A 61 1.77 -1.60 5.27
N ASN A 62 1.83 -2.77 5.91
CA ASN A 62 1.70 -4.06 5.27
C ASN A 62 0.25 -4.56 5.44
N TYR A 63 -0.59 -4.31 4.44
CA TYR A 63 -1.92 -4.92 4.35
C TYR A 63 -1.79 -6.38 3.91
N GLY A 64 -2.70 -7.25 4.32
CA GLY A 64 -2.70 -8.63 3.88
C GLY A 64 -1.90 -9.57 4.81
N VAL A 65 -1.62 -9.15 6.04
CA VAL A 65 -1.07 -10.04 7.08
C VAL A 65 -2.18 -10.95 7.60
N PHE A 66 -1.88 -12.22 7.86
CA PHE A 66 -2.83 -13.19 8.41
C PHE A 66 -2.12 -14.16 9.36
N ASP A 67 -2.89 -14.77 10.25
CA ASP A 67 -2.38 -15.73 11.23
C ASP A 67 -2.71 -17.18 10.81
N MET A 68 -1.68 -17.90 10.35
CA MET A 68 -1.79 -19.31 9.95
C MET A 68 -2.03 -20.27 11.13
N SER A 69 -1.80 -19.81 12.38
CA SER A 69 -1.99 -20.63 13.57
C SER A 69 -3.45 -20.70 14.03
N LYS A 70 -4.35 -19.88 13.45
CA LYS A 70 -5.78 -19.92 13.77
C LYS A 70 -6.37 -21.31 13.46
N PRO A 71 -7.27 -21.84 14.31
CA PRO A 71 -7.93 -23.12 14.06
C PRO A 71 -8.61 -23.14 12.69
N HIS A 72 -8.49 -24.25 11.96
CA HIS A 72 -9.06 -24.43 10.63
C HIS A 72 -8.61 -23.40 9.58
N PHE A 73 -7.44 -22.77 9.74
CA PHE A 73 -6.89 -21.78 8.80
C PHE A 73 -7.02 -22.20 7.33
N ALA A 74 -6.58 -23.42 6.98
CA ALA A 74 -6.63 -23.89 5.59
C ALA A 74 -8.07 -23.88 5.01
N TRP A 75 -9.07 -24.24 5.82
CA TRP A 75 -10.48 -24.23 5.41
C TRP A 75 -11.00 -22.80 5.24
N HIS A 76 -10.72 -21.91 6.19
CA HIS A 76 -11.11 -20.50 6.09
C HIS A 76 -10.40 -19.78 4.94
N PHE A 77 -9.14 -20.11 4.68
CA PHE A 77 -8.37 -19.56 3.57
C PHE A 77 -8.97 -19.97 2.22
N VAL A 78 -9.22 -21.26 2.02
CA VAL A 78 -9.85 -21.80 0.80
C VAL A 78 -11.25 -21.20 0.60
N LEU A 79 -12.04 -21.00 1.65
CA LEU A 79 -13.37 -20.41 1.54
C LEU A 79 -13.40 -18.88 1.47
N GLY A 80 -12.26 -18.19 1.49
CA GLY A 80 -12.21 -16.72 1.52
C GLY A 80 -12.81 -16.11 2.80
N GLN A 81 -12.79 -16.85 3.91
CA GLN A 81 -13.32 -16.46 5.22
C GLN A 81 -12.25 -16.01 6.21
N THR A 82 -10.97 -16.03 5.81
CA THR A 82 -9.88 -15.56 6.66
C THR A 82 -9.98 -14.05 6.86
N ASP A 83 -9.88 -13.62 8.12
CA ASP A 83 -9.70 -12.22 8.46
C ASP A 83 -8.21 -11.88 8.34
N TYR A 84 -7.93 -10.78 7.66
CA TYR A 84 -6.60 -10.26 7.43
C TYR A 84 -6.41 -8.98 8.23
N MET A 85 -5.17 -8.54 8.34
CA MET A 85 -4.85 -7.33 9.04
C MET A 85 -3.82 -6.46 8.32
N VAL A 86 -3.81 -5.19 8.69
CA VAL A 86 -2.70 -4.28 8.41
C VAL A 86 -1.76 -4.22 9.60
N GLN A 87 -0.46 -4.23 9.34
CA GLN A 87 0.56 -4.02 10.37
C GLN A 87 1.64 -3.04 9.88
N PRO A 88 2.09 -2.10 10.74
CA PRO A 88 3.25 -1.29 10.44
C PRO A 88 4.53 -2.09 10.75
N ILE A 89 5.45 -2.15 9.79
CA ILE A 89 6.73 -2.85 9.91
C ILE A 89 7.85 -1.87 9.51
N PRO A 90 8.96 -1.77 10.26
CA PRO A 90 10.07 -0.92 9.85
C PRO A 90 10.64 -1.39 8.50
N TRP A 91 11.05 -0.46 7.64
CA TRP A 91 11.58 -0.78 6.31
C TRP A 91 12.65 -1.89 6.33
N SER A 92 13.60 -1.79 7.26
CA SER A 92 14.68 -2.78 7.40
C SER A 92 14.19 -4.20 7.71
N TYR A 93 13.06 -4.34 8.40
CA TYR A 93 12.46 -5.64 8.66
C TYR A 93 11.67 -6.15 7.46
N PHE A 94 10.99 -5.24 6.75
CA PHE A 94 10.22 -5.59 5.57
C PHE A 94 11.10 -6.17 4.45
N THR A 95 12.28 -5.60 4.18
CA THR A 95 13.12 -6.04 3.05
C THR A 95 13.78 -7.40 3.27
N ILE A 96 14.04 -7.80 4.52
CA ILE A 96 14.77 -9.04 4.85
C ILE A 96 14.12 -10.28 4.21
N ASP A 97 12.80 -10.37 4.25
CA ASP A 97 12.10 -11.55 3.74
C ASP A 97 12.19 -11.65 2.21
N TYR A 98 12.10 -10.51 1.51
CA TYR A 98 12.24 -10.46 0.05
C TYR A 98 13.67 -10.70 -0.40
N GLU A 99 14.66 -10.15 0.32
CA GLU A 99 16.08 -10.41 0.08
C GLU A 99 16.41 -11.91 0.24
N ARG A 100 15.92 -12.55 1.31
CA ARG A 100 16.11 -13.99 1.55
C ARG A 100 15.45 -14.86 0.49
N ARG A 101 14.29 -14.45 0.00
CA ARG A 101 13.55 -15.15 -1.08
C ARG A 101 14.19 -14.93 -2.46
N GLY A 102 15.10 -13.96 -2.60
CA GLY A 102 15.64 -13.56 -3.90
C GLY A 102 14.63 -12.82 -4.78
N SER A 103 13.70 -12.09 -4.16
CA SER A 103 12.64 -11.34 -4.83
C SER A 103 12.93 -9.85 -4.91
N SER A 104 12.31 -9.17 -5.88
CA SER A 104 12.41 -7.73 -6.01
C SER A 104 11.30 -7.00 -5.28
N ILE A 105 11.63 -5.80 -4.80
CA ILE A 105 10.68 -4.77 -4.37
C ILE A 105 10.91 -3.57 -5.28
N THR A 106 9.88 -3.14 -5.98
CA THR A 106 9.88 -1.91 -6.79
C THR A 106 9.25 -0.78 -5.99
N GLU A 107 9.92 0.36 -5.91
CA GLU A 107 9.48 1.57 -5.22
C GLU A 107 8.97 2.62 -6.25
N GLN A 108 7.69 2.99 -6.18
CA GLN A 108 7.12 4.11 -6.94
C GLN A 108 6.74 5.24 -5.98
N GLU A 109 7.50 6.33 -6.01
CA GLU A 109 7.16 7.52 -5.22
C GLU A 109 5.89 8.17 -5.78
N LEU A 110 4.90 8.35 -4.92
CA LEU A 110 3.62 8.93 -5.31
C LEU A 110 3.75 10.44 -5.41
N ASN A 111 3.27 11.02 -6.51
CA ASN A 111 3.17 12.47 -6.66
C ASN A 111 2.03 13.00 -5.77
N LEU A 112 2.26 13.10 -4.46
CA LEU A 112 1.32 13.64 -3.49
C LEU A 112 1.77 15.04 -3.07
N THR A 113 0.81 15.94 -2.85
CA THR A 113 1.10 17.15 -2.08
C THR A 113 1.37 16.76 -0.63
N GLN A 114 2.11 17.58 0.11
CA GLN A 114 2.36 17.32 1.54
C GLN A 114 1.08 17.23 2.39
N SER A 115 -0.02 17.87 1.96
CA SER A 115 -1.30 17.74 2.64
C SER A 115 -1.92 16.35 2.43
N GLU A 116 -1.85 15.82 1.21
CA GLU A 116 -2.36 14.49 0.88
C GLU A 116 -1.49 13.40 1.51
N ALA A 117 -0.16 13.55 1.46
CA ALA A 117 0.79 12.66 2.13
C ALA A 117 0.52 12.57 3.63
N ARG A 118 0.34 13.72 4.32
CA ARG A 118 -0.02 13.74 5.75
C ARG A 118 -1.36 13.06 6.03
N LYS A 119 -2.39 13.32 5.21
CA LYS A 119 -3.70 12.69 5.36
C LYS A 119 -3.61 11.19 5.18
N LEU A 120 -2.86 10.72 4.18
CA LEU A 120 -2.67 9.30 3.90
C LEU A 120 -1.92 8.60 5.04
N THR A 121 -0.79 9.17 5.48
CA THR A 121 -0.05 8.64 6.63
C THR A 121 -0.92 8.58 7.89
N GLY A 122 -1.75 9.59 8.14
CA GLY A 122 -2.71 9.57 9.25
C GLY A 122 -3.71 8.41 9.16
N LEU A 123 -4.35 8.22 8.00
CA LEU A 123 -5.27 7.09 7.77
C LEU A 123 -4.57 5.73 7.91
N LEU A 124 -3.35 5.61 7.42
CA LEU A 124 -2.56 4.38 7.53
C LEU A 124 -2.23 4.05 9.00
N ILE A 125 -1.91 5.05 9.81
CA ILE A 125 -1.68 4.88 11.26
C ILE A 125 -2.98 4.51 11.97
N GLU A 126 -4.08 5.21 11.67
CA GLU A 126 -5.41 4.93 12.24
C GLU A 126 -5.89 3.50 11.92
N ASN A 127 -5.65 3.04 10.69
CA ASN A 127 -5.99 1.68 10.29
C ASN A 127 -5.17 0.62 11.05
N CYS A 128 -3.98 0.95 11.55
CA CYS A 128 -3.18 0.03 12.37
C CYS A 128 -3.64 -0.05 13.83
N GLU A 129 -4.61 0.76 14.25
CA GLU A 129 -5.15 0.69 15.61
C GLU A 129 -5.90 -0.64 15.85
N PRO A 130 -5.88 -1.19 17.07
CA PRO A 130 -6.43 -2.53 17.35
C PRO A 130 -7.90 -2.73 16.94
N GLN A 131 -8.71 -1.67 16.95
CA GLN A 131 -10.11 -1.71 16.56
C GLN A 131 -10.34 -1.61 15.04
N ASN A 132 -9.32 -1.22 14.27
CA ASN A 132 -9.41 -0.95 12.83
C ASN A 132 -8.54 -1.92 11.98
N CYS A 133 -7.57 -2.59 12.61
CA CYS A 133 -6.54 -3.30 11.87
C CYS A 133 -7.00 -4.58 11.20
N GLU A 134 -8.07 -5.21 11.68
CA GLU A 134 -8.64 -6.43 11.08
C GLU A 134 -9.72 -6.10 10.04
N TYR A 135 -9.72 -6.85 8.94
CA TYR A 135 -10.73 -6.75 7.90
C TYR A 135 -11.01 -8.09 7.22
N ARG A 136 -12.27 -8.28 6.78
CA ARG A 136 -12.63 -9.41 5.95
C ARG A 136 -12.00 -9.26 4.57
N TYR A 137 -11.17 -10.22 4.21
CA TYR A 137 -10.50 -10.24 2.92
C TYR A 137 -11.44 -10.68 1.80
N SER A 138 -11.29 -10.05 0.64
CA SER A 138 -11.86 -10.49 -0.62
C SER A 138 -10.77 -10.40 -1.67
N PHE A 139 -10.46 -11.51 -2.32
CA PHE A 139 -9.30 -11.59 -3.20
C PHE A 139 -9.34 -10.58 -4.35
N LEU A 140 -10.51 -10.32 -4.94
CA LEU A 140 -10.66 -9.35 -6.03
C LEU A 140 -11.00 -7.93 -5.56
N TYR A 141 -11.71 -7.82 -4.42
CA TYR A 141 -12.37 -6.57 -4.04
C TYR A 141 -11.80 -5.92 -2.79
N LYS A 142 -11.08 -6.67 -1.96
CA LYS A 142 -10.56 -6.19 -0.67
C LYS A 142 -9.32 -6.99 -0.24
N ASN A 143 -8.23 -6.71 -0.92
CA ASN A 143 -6.91 -7.32 -0.77
C ASN A 143 -5.83 -6.24 -0.49
N CYS A 144 -4.55 -6.62 -0.38
CA CYS A 144 -3.48 -5.66 -0.09
C CYS A 144 -3.40 -4.51 -1.12
N THR A 145 -3.57 -4.82 -2.40
CA THR A 145 -3.46 -3.86 -3.50
C THR A 145 -4.65 -2.90 -3.56
N THR A 146 -5.87 -3.43 -3.55
CA THR A 146 -7.11 -2.62 -3.55
C THR A 146 -7.23 -1.74 -2.32
N MET A 147 -6.87 -2.25 -1.13
CA MET A 147 -6.87 -1.43 0.09
C MET A 147 -5.92 -0.24 -0.03
N VAL A 148 -4.71 -0.44 -0.56
CA VAL A 148 -3.75 0.67 -0.76
C VAL A 148 -4.23 1.63 -1.84
N ARG A 149 -4.71 1.13 -2.98
CA ARG A 149 -5.28 1.94 -4.07
C ARG A 149 -6.39 2.85 -3.54
N ASP A 150 -7.38 2.28 -2.86
CA ASP A 150 -8.56 3.01 -2.41
C ASP A 150 -8.19 4.09 -1.38
N LEU A 151 -7.22 3.82 -0.50
CA LEU A 151 -6.69 4.82 0.45
C LEU A 151 -5.96 5.97 -0.25
N VAL A 152 -5.16 5.67 -1.27
CA VAL A 152 -4.50 6.71 -2.07
C VAL A 152 -5.55 7.56 -2.79
N GLU A 153 -6.52 6.93 -3.46
CA GLU A 153 -7.60 7.63 -4.16
C GLU A 153 -8.41 8.54 -3.22
N GLN A 154 -8.69 8.09 -1.99
CA GLN A 154 -9.44 8.83 -0.99
C GLN A 154 -8.78 10.15 -0.54
N VAL A 155 -7.45 10.23 -0.58
CA VAL A 155 -6.74 11.42 -0.12
C VAL A 155 -6.54 12.46 -1.20
N ILE A 156 -6.58 12.07 -2.48
CA ILE A 156 -6.31 12.98 -3.60
C ILE A 156 -7.37 14.08 -3.71
N VAL A 157 -6.91 15.32 -3.86
CA VAL A 157 -7.75 16.46 -4.19
C VAL A 157 -7.73 16.69 -5.71
N GLY A 158 -8.77 16.21 -6.38
CA GLY A 158 -8.90 16.27 -7.83
C GLY A 158 -9.51 14.97 -8.37
N ASN A 159 -9.26 14.69 -9.64
CA ASN A 159 -9.63 13.41 -10.26
C ASN A 159 -8.35 12.73 -10.77
N ILE A 160 -8.11 11.51 -10.30
CA ILE A 160 -7.05 10.66 -10.84
C ILE A 160 -7.54 10.12 -12.18
N GLN A 161 -6.69 10.22 -13.20
CA GLN A 161 -6.92 9.64 -14.51
C GLN A 161 -5.87 8.56 -14.74
N TYR A 162 -6.36 7.34 -14.90
CA TYR A 162 -5.54 6.20 -15.28
C TYR A 162 -5.54 6.08 -16.80
N PRO A 163 -4.37 5.97 -17.44
CA PRO A 163 -4.31 5.71 -18.87
C PRO A 163 -4.77 4.27 -19.15
N ASP A 164 -5.27 4.05 -20.36
CA ASP A 164 -5.70 2.74 -20.84
C ASP A 164 -4.47 1.91 -21.25
N THR A 165 -3.77 1.36 -20.25
CA THR A 165 -2.50 0.64 -20.43
C THR A 165 -2.56 -0.81 -19.99
N LEU A 166 -3.59 -1.22 -19.25
CA LEU A 166 -3.75 -2.60 -18.82
C LEU A 166 -4.42 -3.44 -19.91
N PRO A 167 -4.16 -4.76 -19.91
CA PRO A 167 -4.79 -5.64 -20.87
C PRO A 167 -6.27 -5.83 -20.54
N HIS A 168 -7.14 -5.75 -21.56
CA HIS A 168 -8.57 -6.03 -21.46
C HIS A 168 -8.84 -7.53 -21.28
N LEU A 169 -8.59 -8.02 -20.08
CA LEU A 169 -8.73 -9.42 -19.70
C LEU A 169 -9.75 -9.57 -18.58
N SER A 170 -10.30 -10.77 -18.49
CA SER A 170 -11.06 -11.21 -17.32
C SER A 170 -10.13 -11.45 -16.12
N ALA A 171 -10.70 -11.46 -14.92
CA ALA A 171 -9.93 -11.80 -13.72
C ALA A 171 -9.32 -13.21 -13.83
N ARG A 172 -10.03 -14.18 -14.43
CA ARG A 172 -9.52 -15.55 -14.63
C ARG A 172 -8.27 -15.56 -15.50
N GLU A 173 -8.33 -14.88 -16.65
CA GLU A 173 -7.18 -14.79 -17.56
C GLU A 173 -5.97 -14.12 -16.92
N ILE A 174 -6.20 -13.09 -16.09
CA ILE A 174 -5.13 -12.46 -15.31
C ILE A 174 -4.53 -13.47 -14.31
N LEU A 175 -5.37 -14.18 -13.56
CA LEU A 175 -4.91 -15.14 -12.56
C LEU A 175 -4.15 -16.31 -13.14
N HIS A 176 -4.59 -16.83 -14.28
CA HIS A 176 -3.94 -17.93 -14.98
C HIS A 176 -2.50 -17.60 -15.41
N LYS A 177 -2.16 -16.32 -15.62
CA LYS A 177 -0.76 -15.90 -15.86
C LYS A 177 0.15 -16.20 -14.67
N TYR A 178 -0.37 -16.07 -13.45
CA TYR A 178 0.38 -16.30 -12.21
C TYR A 178 0.31 -17.75 -11.73
N THR A 179 -0.73 -18.50 -12.13
CA THR A 179 -0.93 -19.90 -11.72
C THR A 179 -0.59 -20.93 -12.80
N ALA A 180 -0.05 -20.52 -13.95
CA ALA A 180 0.23 -21.41 -15.07
C ALA A 180 1.09 -22.64 -14.69
N GLU A 181 2.04 -22.46 -13.77
CA GLU A 181 2.91 -23.53 -13.26
C GLU A 181 2.37 -24.21 -11.99
N HIS A 182 1.18 -23.82 -11.53
CA HIS A 182 0.54 -24.26 -10.29
C HIS A 182 -0.88 -24.78 -10.55
N PRO A 183 -1.04 -25.96 -11.18
CA PRO A 183 -2.33 -26.45 -11.67
C PRO A 183 -3.39 -26.57 -10.56
N TRP A 184 -3.00 -27.05 -9.37
CA TRP A 184 -3.93 -27.16 -8.24
C TRP A 184 -4.38 -25.81 -7.68
N ALA A 185 -3.52 -24.79 -7.71
CA ALA A 185 -3.90 -23.43 -7.31
C ALA A 185 -4.86 -22.84 -8.35
N GLN A 186 -4.59 -23.06 -9.63
CA GLN A 186 -5.45 -22.63 -10.72
C GLN A 186 -6.85 -23.26 -10.63
N GLU A 187 -6.92 -24.59 -10.50
CA GLU A 187 -8.20 -25.30 -10.35
C GLU A 187 -8.98 -24.86 -9.10
N GLY A 188 -8.27 -24.65 -7.99
CA GLY A 188 -8.87 -24.13 -6.76
C GLY A 188 -9.50 -22.76 -6.97
N ASN A 189 -8.77 -21.83 -7.58
CA ASN A 189 -9.31 -20.51 -7.92
C ASN A 189 -10.51 -20.61 -8.84
N ASP A 190 -10.43 -21.48 -9.85
CA ASP A 190 -11.48 -21.62 -10.84
C ASP A 190 -12.79 -22.08 -10.21
N LEU A 191 -12.69 -23.02 -9.27
CA LEU A 191 -13.82 -23.54 -8.51
C LEU A 191 -14.40 -22.51 -7.52
N LEU A 192 -13.53 -21.83 -6.78
CA LEU A 192 -13.93 -20.96 -5.66
C LEU A 192 -14.45 -19.60 -6.11
N LEU A 193 -13.83 -19.00 -7.13
CA LEU A 193 -14.21 -17.69 -7.65
C LEU A 193 -15.38 -17.78 -8.64
N GLY A 194 -15.66 -18.97 -9.17
CA GLY A 194 -16.82 -19.24 -10.01
C GLY A 194 -16.84 -18.41 -11.29
N ALA A 195 -18.03 -18.10 -11.80
CA ALA A 195 -18.21 -17.40 -13.08
C ALA A 195 -18.01 -15.87 -13.00
N GLU A 196 -17.91 -15.31 -11.79
CA GLU A 196 -17.74 -13.87 -11.61
C GLU A 196 -16.42 -13.36 -12.21
N VAL A 197 -15.38 -14.21 -12.17
CA VAL A 197 -14.06 -13.89 -12.72
C VAL A 197 -13.95 -14.01 -14.25
N ASP A 198 -15.03 -14.36 -14.95
CA ASP A 198 -15.05 -14.49 -16.42
C ASP A 198 -15.46 -13.18 -17.13
N THR A 199 -15.86 -12.15 -16.38
CA THR A 199 -16.20 -10.85 -16.95
C THR A 199 -14.93 -10.03 -17.19
N ILE A 200 -14.82 -9.42 -18.37
CA ILE A 200 -13.72 -8.50 -18.70
C ILE A 200 -13.68 -7.36 -17.68
N MET A 201 -12.50 -7.14 -17.09
CA MET A 201 -12.33 -6.14 -16.04
C MET A 201 -12.16 -4.74 -16.65
N SER A 202 -12.68 -3.74 -15.94
CA SER A 202 -12.24 -2.36 -16.15
C SER A 202 -10.79 -2.18 -15.68
N GLU A 203 -10.10 -1.14 -16.17
CA GLU A 203 -8.75 -0.78 -15.74
C GLU A 203 -8.65 -0.72 -14.21
N HIS A 204 -9.58 -0.01 -13.54
CA HIS A 204 -9.63 0.11 -12.08
C HIS A 204 -9.77 -1.25 -11.38
N ALA A 205 -10.66 -2.09 -11.89
CA ALA A 205 -10.91 -3.41 -11.32
C ALA A 205 -9.70 -4.34 -11.53
N ALA A 206 -8.98 -4.23 -12.65
CA ALA A 206 -7.77 -5.00 -12.94
C ALA A 206 -6.60 -4.67 -11.99
N MET A 207 -6.63 -3.53 -11.29
CA MET A 207 -5.65 -3.15 -10.26
C MET A 207 -5.77 -3.96 -8.96
N PHE A 208 -6.56 -5.04 -8.92
CA PHE A 208 -6.52 -5.97 -7.79
C PHE A 208 -5.18 -6.74 -7.71
N ILE A 209 -4.41 -6.75 -8.80
CA ILE A 209 -3.06 -7.33 -8.88
C ILE A 209 -1.99 -6.23 -8.72
N PRO A 210 -0.94 -6.44 -7.90
CA PRO A 210 0.14 -5.48 -7.67
C PRO A 210 0.79 -4.91 -8.94
N GLU A 211 1.11 -5.77 -9.92
CA GLU A 211 1.78 -5.37 -11.15
C GLU A 211 0.89 -4.49 -12.06
N ASN A 212 -0.42 -4.79 -12.10
CA ASN A 212 -1.38 -3.97 -12.82
C ASN A 212 -1.53 -2.60 -12.15
N MET A 213 -1.63 -2.56 -10.82
CA MET A 213 -1.66 -1.28 -10.09
C MET A 213 -0.38 -0.46 -10.32
N MET A 214 0.79 -1.11 -10.29
CA MET A 214 2.08 -0.47 -10.58
C MET A 214 2.09 0.18 -11.97
N THR A 215 1.66 -0.57 -13.00
CA THR A 215 1.58 -0.09 -14.38
C THR A 215 0.59 1.06 -14.52
N ALA A 216 -0.59 0.95 -13.91
CA ALA A 216 -1.60 2.00 -13.97
C ALA A 216 -1.15 3.29 -13.26
N PHE A 217 -0.48 3.16 -12.11
CA PHE A 217 0.03 4.30 -11.34
C PHE A 217 1.21 4.99 -12.04
N ASP A 218 2.03 4.25 -12.78
CA ASP A 218 3.18 4.80 -13.52
C ASP A 218 2.77 5.86 -14.55
N GLY A 219 1.63 5.64 -15.22
CA GLY A 219 1.08 6.56 -16.20
C GLY A 219 -0.05 7.46 -15.68
N ALA A 220 -0.41 7.34 -14.39
CA ALA A 220 -1.50 8.11 -13.81
C ALA A 220 -1.16 9.59 -13.66
N PHE A 221 -2.16 10.45 -13.80
CA PHE A 221 -2.03 11.88 -13.51
C PHE A 221 -3.30 12.41 -12.84
N ILE A 222 -3.14 13.50 -12.09
CA ILE A 222 -4.21 14.12 -11.31
C ILE A 222 -4.61 15.41 -12.01
N ARG A 223 -5.89 15.52 -12.37
CA ARG A 223 -6.49 16.76 -12.87
C ARG A 223 -7.21 17.48 -11.74
N ASN A 224 -6.77 18.70 -11.42
CA ASN A 224 -7.43 19.51 -10.40
C ASN A 224 -8.68 20.23 -10.96
N GLY A 225 -9.49 20.84 -10.09
CA GLY A 225 -10.69 21.58 -10.49
C GLY A 225 -10.45 22.83 -11.35
N LYS A 226 -9.20 23.25 -11.53
CA LYS A 226 -8.77 24.36 -12.41
C LYS A 226 -8.28 23.87 -13.77
N GLY A 227 -8.14 22.55 -13.96
CA GLY A 227 -7.65 21.92 -15.17
C GLY A 227 -6.14 21.66 -15.20
N ASP A 228 -5.39 22.06 -14.16
CA ASP A 228 -3.95 21.77 -14.06
C ASP A 228 -3.73 20.27 -13.85
N MET A 229 -2.60 19.77 -14.37
CA MET A 229 -2.19 18.37 -14.29
C MET A 229 -0.91 18.25 -13.47
N ARG A 230 -0.83 17.21 -12.65
CA ARG A 230 0.38 16.78 -11.96
C ARG A 230 0.42 15.26 -11.90
#